data_AF-A0AAV7UU72-F1
#
_entry.id   AF-A0AAV7UU72-F1
#
_cell.length_a   1.000
_cell.length_b   1.000
_cell.length_c   1.000
_cell.angle_alpha   90.00
_cell.angle_beta   90.00
_cell.angle_gamma   90.00
#
_symmetry.space_group_name_H-M   'P 1'
#
loop_
_entity.id
_entity.type
_entity.pdbx_description
1 polymer ?
#
loop_
_entity_poly.entity_id
_entity_poly.type
_entity_poly.pdbx_seq_one_letter_code
_entity_poly.pdbx_strand_id
1 'polypeptide(L)'
;MDASITSLTLETKSMQSDIAGFQSRVTGLEQRMGSLETQINTSQEREQDFIYLRSKLTDMEDRSRRDNIRVLGIPENEEGSDMQAFLTSTLPKMISLDFDPPLEFQRAHRIGPKRSDNSSRPRPIIACLLRHNQT
;
A
#
# COMPACT_ATOMS: atom_id res chain seq x y z
N MET A 1 -11.83 -33.04 70.93
CA MET A 1 -12.39 -31.82 70.33
C MET A 1 -11.27 -30.86 69.93
N ASP A 2 -10.32 -30.55 70.82
CA ASP A 2 -9.21 -29.60 70.52
C ASP A 2 -8.32 -29.96 69.33
N ALA A 3 -7.95 -31.24 69.14
CA ALA A 3 -7.11 -31.65 68.00
C ALA A 3 -7.79 -31.44 66.63
N SER A 4 -9.12 -31.53 66.58
CA SER A 4 -9.89 -31.29 65.36
C SER A 4 -10.03 -29.80 65.07
N ILE A 5 -10.17 -28.99 66.13
CA ILE A 5 -10.21 -27.53 66.04
C ILE A 5 -8.86 -27.00 65.55
N THR A 6 -7.74 -27.51 66.08
CA THR A 6 -6.41 -27.09 65.62
C THR A 6 -6.16 -27.47 64.15
N SER A 7 -6.59 -28.65 63.70
CA SER A 7 -6.52 -29.05 62.29
C SER A 7 -7.30 -28.08 61.38
N LEU A 8 -8.55 -27.76 61.73
CA LEU A 8 -9.37 -26.81 60.97
C LEU A 8 -8.75 -25.40 60.95
N THR A 9 -8.12 -24.96 62.05
CA THR A 9 -7.41 -23.66 62.07
C THR A 9 -6.18 -23.63 61.17
N LEU A 10 -5.52 -24.76 60.93
CA LEU A 10 -4.39 -24.84 60.00
C LEU A 10 -4.86 -24.81 58.55
N GLU A 11 -5.90 -25.58 58.21
CA GLU A 11 -6.49 -25.57 56.87
C GLU A 11 -7.05 -24.19 56.50
N THR A 12 -7.75 -23.53 57.42
CA THR A 12 -8.25 -22.15 57.19
C THR A 12 -7.13 -21.15 56.94
N LYS A 13 -6.01 -21.24 57.65
CA LYS A 13 -4.82 -20.41 57.36
C LYS A 13 -4.21 -20.72 56.01
N SER A 14 -4.14 -22.00 55.62
CA SER A 14 -3.66 -22.40 54.29
C SER A 14 -4.55 -21.81 53.19
N MET A 15 -5.88 -21.95 53.33
CA MET A 15 -6.84 -21.37 52.38
C MET A 15 -6.73 -19.85 52.31
N GLN A 16 -6.50 -19.15 53.43
CA GLN A 16 -6.26 -17.70 53.42
C GLN A 16 -5.03 -17.31 52.60
N SER A 17 -3.94 -18.08 52.71
CA SER A 17 -2.72 -17.87 51.92
C SER A 17 -2.99 -18.08 50.42
N ASP A 18 -3.70 -19.14 50.06
CA ASP A 18 -4.05 -19.44 48.67
C ASP A 18 -4.95 -18.36 48.07
N ILE A 19 -5.95 -17.88 48.83
CA ILE A 19 -6.83 -16.78 48.43
C ILE A 19 -6.03 -15.50 48.17
N ALA A 20 -5.08 -15.15 49.04
CA ALA A 20 -4.21 -13.99 48.83
C ALA A 20 -3.35 -14.14 47.56
N GLY A 21 -2.83 -15.35 47.31
CA GLY A 21 -2.11 -15.68 46.08
C GLY A 21 -2.99 -15.54 44.83
N PHE A 22 -4.24 -16.02 44.88
CA PHE A 22 -5.18 -15.85 43.78
C PHE A 22 -5.58 -14.40 43.56
N GLN A 23 -5.81 -13.62 44.62
CA GLN A 23 -6.09 -12.18 44.50
C GLN A 23 -4.96 -11.45 43.77
N SER A 24 -3.71 -11.70 44.14
CA SER A 24 -2.56 -11.11 43.46
C SER A 24 -2.50 -11.49 41.98
N ARG A 25 -2.77 -12.76 41.64
CA ARG A 25 -2.82 -13.23 40.25
C ARG A 25 -3.96 -12.60 39.46
N VAL A 26 -5.15 -12.45 40.06
CA VAL A 26 -6.31 -11.82 39.43
C VAL A 26 -6.02 -10.35 39.13
N THR A 27 -5.49 -9.59 40.08
CA THR A 27 -5.09 -8.20 39.85
C THR A 27 -4.04 -8.08 38.73
N GLY A 28 -3.06 -8.99 38.70
CA GLY A 28 -2.07 -9.03 37.62
C GLY A 28 -2.68 -9.33 36.24
N LEU A 29 -3.70 -10.19 36.17
CA LEU A 29 -4.42 -10.48 34.94
C LEU A 29 -5.28 -9.29 34.48
N GLU A 30 -5.98 -8.62 35.41
CA GLU A 30 -6.78 -7.42 35.11
C GLU A 30 -5.92 -6.29 34.53
N GLN A 31 -4.74 -6.04 35.12
CA GLN A 31 -3.80 -5.04 34.60
C GLN A 31 -3.29 -5.39 33.20
N ARG A 32 -2.95 -6.66 32.96
CA ARG A 32 -2.52 -7.14 31.64
C ARG A 32 -3.66 -7.04 30.62
N MET A 33 -4.88 -7.36 31.02
CA MET A 33 -6.07 -7.26 30.17
C MET A 33 -6.32 -5.80 29.75
N GLY A 34 -6.31 -4.85 30.69
CA GLY A 34 -6.47 -3.43 30.34
C GLY A 34 -5.34 -2.90 29.45
N SER A 35 -4.11 -3.40 29.64
CA SER A 35 -2.98 -3.07 28.77
C SER A 35 -3.17 -3.61 27.35
N LEU A 36 -3.66 -4.85 27.22
CA LEU A 36 -3.95 -5.48 25.93
C LEU A 36 -5.10 -4.79 25.20
N GLU A 37 -6.17 -4.43 25.90
CA GLU A 37 -7.29 -3.66 25.34
C GLU A 37 -6.81 -2.33 24.76
N THR A 38 -5.97 -1.60 25.50
CA THR A 38 -5.36 -0.35 25.02
C THR A 38 -4.50 -0.58 23.77
N GLN A 39 -3.70 -1.65 23.75
CA GLN A 39 -2.89 -2.00 22.59
C GLN A 39 -3.74 -2.37 21.37
N ILE A 40 -4.83 -3.10 21.56
CA ILE A 40 -5.77 -3.47 20.50
C ILE A 40 -6.41 -2.21 19.90
N ASN A 41 -6.93 -1.31 20.73
CA ASN A 41 -7.56 -0.08 20.28
C ASN A 41 -6.59 0.79 19.46
N THR A 42 -5.37 1.01 19.99
CA THR A 42 -4.35 1.79 19.25
C THR A 42 -3.89 1.09 17.96
N SER A 43 -3.93 -0.25 17.90
CA SER A 43 -3.61 -0.98 16.67
C SER A 43 -4.72 -0.86 15.64
N GLN A 44 -5.98 -0.84 16.06
CA GLN A 44 -7.13 -0.66 15.18
C GLN A 44 -7.14 0.76 14.60
N GLU A 45 -6.86 1.78 15.41
CA GLU A 45 -6.70 3.17 14.94
C GLU A 45 -5.60 3.27 13.88
N ARG A 46 -4.43 2.68 14.14
CA ARG A 46 -3.32 2.65 13.19
C ARG A 46 -3.65 1.94 11.88
N GLU A 47 -4.46 0.88 11.92
CA GLU A 47 -4.92 0.18 10.71
C GLU A 47 -5.84 1.08 9.86
N GLN A 48 -6.74 1.84 10.50
CA GLN A 48 -7.59 2.79 9.78
C GLN A 48 -6.76 3.89 9.12
N ASP A 49 -5.78 4.45 9.84
CA ASP A 49 -4.86 5.43 9.28
C ASP A 49 -4.07 4.85 8.10
N PHE A 50 -3.58 3.61 8.23
CA PHE A 50 -2.86 2.93 7.16
C PHE A 50 -3.71 2.78 5.88
N ILE A 51 -4.97 2.35 6.03
CA ILE A 51 -5.92 2.23 4.91
C ILE A 51 -6.15 3.60 4.26
N TYR A 52 -6.37 4.64 5.07
CA TYR A 52 -6.59 6.00 4.57
C TYR A 52 -5.35 6.54 3.82
N LEU A 53 -4.15 6.41 4.40
CA LEU A 53 -2.90 6.84 3.78
C LEU A 53 -2.64 6.09 2.49
N ARG A 54 -2.89 4.77 2.46
CA ARG A 54 -2.72 3.96 1.26
C ARG A 54 -3.65 4.39 0.14
N SER A 55 -4.90 4.73 0.48
CA SER A 55 -5.87 5.29 -0.47
C SER A 55 -5.39 6.63 -1.04
N LYS A 56 -4.92 7.54 -0.16
CA LYS A 56 -4.36 8.82 -0.59
C LYS A 56 -3.11 8.69 -1.45
N LEU A 57 -2.22 7.76 -1.10
CA LEU A 57 -1.02 7.49 -1.90
C LEU A 57 -1.40 7.01 -3.31
N THR A 58 -2.37 6.11 -3.40
CA THR A 58 -2.88 5.60 -4.68
C THR A 58 -3.48 6.74 -5.52
N ASP A 59 -4.35 7.56 -4.94
CA ASP A 59 -4.95 8.73 -5.62
C ASP A 59 -3.88 9.73 -6.08
N MET A 60 -2.84 9.98 -5.28
CA MET A 60 -1.72 10.84 -5.66
C MET A 60 -0.89 10.25 -6.81
N GLU A 61 -0.60 8.95 -6.78
CA GLU A 61 0.11 8.28 -7.88
C GLU A 61 -0.69 8.30 -9.18
N ASP A 62 -2.00 8.02 -9.10
CA ASP A 62 -2.91 8.04 -10.23
C ASP A 62 -3.01 9.44 -10.84
N ARG A 63 -3.17 10.49 -10.01
CA ARG A 63 -3.19 11.88 -10.48
C ARG A 63 -1.86 12.29 -11.09
N SER A 64 -0.73 11.91 -10.48
CA SER A 64 0.60 12.23 -10.98
C SER A 64 0.91 11.53 -12.31
N ARG A 65 0.24 10.41 -12.62
CA ARG A 65 0.46 9.63 -13.84
C ARG A 65 -0.69 9.71 -14.84
N ARG A 66 -1.75 10.48 -14.54
CA ARG A 66 -2.99 10.57 -15.32
C ARG A 66 -2.75 10.92 -16.78
N ASP A 67 -1.73 11.73 -17.02
CA ASP A 67 -1.42 12.27 -18.36
C ASP A 67 -0.36 11.45 -19.07
N ASN A 68 0.17 10.41 -18.41
CA ASN A 68 1.12 9.48 -19.00
C ASN A 68 0.36 8.37 -19.75
N ILE A 69 0.63 8.24 -21.04
CA ILE A 69 0.24 7.08 -21.84
C ILE A 69 1.40 6.11 -21.95
N ARG A 70 1.09 4.82 -22.03
CA ARG A 70 2.07 3.75 -22.22
C ARG A 70 1.82 3.02 -23.53
N VAL A 71 2.72 3.17 -24.48
CA VAL A 71 2.65 2.53 -25.80
C VAL A 71 3.54 1.29 -25.79
N LEU A 72 2.99 0.17 -26.26
CA LEU A 72 3.67 -1.12 -26.32
C LEU A 72 3.78 -1.61 -27.76
N GLY A 73 4.81 -2.41 -28.04
CA GLY A 73 4.92 -3.13 -29.31
C GLY A 73 5.53 -2.35 -30.48
N ILE A 74 5.88 -1.07 -30.30
CA ILE A 74 6.65 -0.31 -31.31
C ILE A 74 8.06 -0.91 -31.41
N PRO A 75 8.51 -1.43 -32.57
CA PRO A 75 9.90 -1.84 -32.80
C PRO A 75 10.92 -0.78 -32.38
N GLU A 76 12.07 -1.19 -31.84
CA GLU A 76 13.11 -0.25 -31.42
C GLU A 76 13.69 0.50 -32.63
N ASN A 77 13.93 1.80 -32.48
CA ASN A 77 14.50 2.72 -33.49
C ASN A 77 13.56 3.10 -34.64
N GLU A 78 12.32 2.61 -34.66
CA GLU A 78 11.31 3.05 -35.64
C GLU A 78 10.89 4.51 -35.41
N GLU A 79 11.03 5.00 -34.18
CA GLU A 79 10.64 6.36 -33.80
C GLU A 79 11.59 7.44 -34.33
N GLY A 80 12.77 7.03 -34.82
CA GLY A 80 13.80 7.95 -35.29
C GLY A 80 14.38 8.82 -34.16
N SER A 81 14.78 10.05 -34.50
CA SER A 81 15.41 10.98 -33.56
C SER A 81 14.43 11.74 -32.67
N ASP A 82 13.18 11.89 -33.10
CA ASP A 82 12.14 12.63 -32.40
C ASP A 82 10.92 11.76 -32.13
N MET A 83 10.87 11.22 -30.91
CA MET A 83 9.79 10.37 -30.44
C MET A 83 8.45 11.11 -30.34
N GLN A 84 8.45 12.42 -30.07
CA GLN A 84 7.21 13.17 -29.94
C GLN A 84 6.55 13.34 -31.31
N ALA A 85 7.33 13.74 -32.32
CA ALA A 85 6.85 13.84 -33.69
C ALA A 85 6.35 12.48 -34.24
N PHE A 86 7.07 11.39 -33.94
CA PHE A 86 6.62 10.04 -34.29
C PHE A 86 5.26 9.72 -33.65
N LEU A 87 5.10 9.95 -32.36
CA LEU A 87 3.85 9.65 -31.66
C LEU A 87 2.70 10.55 -32.13
N THR A 88 2.91 11.85 -32.32
CA THR A 88 1.87 12.78 -32.82
C THR A 88 1.34 12.37 -34.20
N SER A 89 2.19 11.81 -35.06
CA SER A 89 1.78 11.36 -36.41
C SER A 89 1.23 9.93 -36.47
N THR A 90 1.65 9.06 -35.55
CA THR A 90 1.37 7.62 -35.61
C THR A 90 0.23 7.19 -34.68
N LEU A 91 0.14 7.77 -33.48
CA LEU A 91 -0.92 7.42 -32.52
C LEU A 91 -2.32 7.62 -33.09
N PRO A 92 -2.68 8.78 -33.69
CA PRO A 92 -4.01 8.98 -34.28
C PRO A 92 -4.39 7.88 -35.28
N LYS A 93 -3.43 7.45 -36.10
CA LYS A 93 -3.61 6.37 -37.08
C LYS A 93 -3.80 5.01 -36.41
N MET A 94 -3.05 4.71 -35.36
CA MET A 94 -3.13 3.44 -34.63
C MET A 94 -4.48 3.23 -33.95
N ILE A 95 -5.05 4.30 -33.38
CA ILE A 95 -6.36 4.22 -32.70
C ILE A 95 -7.53 4.66 -33.58
N SER A 96 -7.26 5.00 -34.85
CA SER A 96 -8.26 5.47 -35.82
C SER A 96 -9.11 6.63 -35.29
N LEU A 97 -8.45 7.60 -34.65
CA LEU A 97 -9.09 8.77 -34.05
C LEU A 97 -8.34 10.02 -34.47
N ASP A 98 -9.08 10.98 -35.01
CA ASP A 98 -8.56 12.30 -35.36
C ASP A 98 -8.60 13.22 -34.14
N PHE A 99 -7.53 13.99 -33.94
CA PHE A 99 -7.40 14.95 -32.86
C PHE A 99 -7.30 16.35 -33.43
N ASP A 100 -8.22 17.22 -33.01
CA ASP A 100 -8.18 18.66 -33.29
C ASP A 100 -8.33 19.44 -31.97
N PRO A 101 -7.29 20.13 -31.47
CA PRO A 101 -5.94 20.23 -32.06
C PRO A 101 -5.14 18.92 -31.98
N PRO A 102 -4.03 18.79 -32.73
CA PRO A 102 -3.16 17.61 -32.68
C PRO A 102 -2.65 17.29 -31.27
N LEU A 103 -2.32 16.02 -31.05
CA LEU A 103 -1.71 15.58 -29.78
C LEU A 103 -0.36 16.25 -29.55
N GLU A 104 -0.24 16.95 -28.42
CA GLU A 104 0.99 17.56 -27.93
C GLU A 104 1.53 16.74 -26.76
N PHE A 105 2.84 16.49 -26.76
CA PHE A 105 3.51 15.76 -25.69
C PHE A 105 4.49 16.69 -24.97
N GLN A 106 4.55 16.59 -23.65
CA GLN A 106 5.57 17.28 -22.86
C GLN A 106 6.90 16.49 -22.88
N ARG A 107 6.79 15.16 -22.87
CA ARG A 107 7.94 14.24 -22.89
C ARG A 107 7.51 12.90 -23.48
N ALA A 108 8.41 12.23 -24.20
CA ALA A 108 8.24 10.86 -24.66
C ALA A 108 9.59 10.14 -24.63
N HIS A 109 9.64 8.95 -24.02
CA HIS A 109 10.86 8.14 -23.94
C HIS A 109 10.57 6.66 -23.69
N ARG A 110 11.53 5.79 -24.05
CA ARG A 110 11.52 4.36 -23.74
C ARG A 110 11.90 4.12 -22.29
N ILE A 111 11.26 3.15 -21.64
CA ILE A 111 11.55 2.76 -20.25
C ILE A 111 12.23 1.40 -20.18
N GLY A 112 13.23 1.31 -19.30
CA GLY A 112 13.96 0.08 -19.00
C GLY A 112 15.34 0.01 -19.66
N PRO A 113 16.13 -1.01 -19.29
CA PRO A 113 17.52 -1.14 -19.75
C PRO A 113 17.58 -1.28 -21.27
N LYS A 114 18.53 -0.59 -21.90
CA LYS A 114 18.77 -0.68 -23.35
C LYS A 114 19.03 -2.13 -23.73
N ARG A 115 18.26 -2.66 -24.67
CA ARG A 115 18.39 -4.05 -25.12
C ARG A 115 19.35 -4.10 -26.30
N SER A 116 20.24 -5.08 -26.30
CA SER A 116 21.23 -5.28 -27.37
C SER A 116 20.70 -6.13 -28.53
N ASP A 117 19.61 -6.85 -28.32
CA ASP A 117 19.08 -7.85 -29.23
C ASP A 117 17.65 -7.49 -29.70
N ASN A 118 17.48 -7.45 -31.02
CA ASN A 118 16.19 -7.23 -31.70
C ASN A 118 15.22 -8.41 -31.56
N SER A 119 15.68 -9.56 -31.03
CA SER A 119 14.82 -10.71 -30.70
C SER A 119 13.97 -10.50 -29.43
N SER A 120 14.36 -9.53 -28.59
CA SER A 120 13.65 -9.23 -27.34
C SER A 120 12.42 -8.35 -27.58
N ARG A 121 11.37 -8.51 -26.74
CA ARG A 121 10.17 -7.65 -26.82
C ARG A 121 10.58 -6.16 -26.83
N PRO A 122 10.03 -5.29 -27.69
CA PRO A 122 10.42 -3.87 -27.68
C PRO A 122 10.10 -3.21 -26.33
N ARG A 123 10.91 -2.22 -25.90
CA ARG A 123 10.67 -1.55 -24.61
C ARG A 123 9.39 -0.71 -24.64
N PRO A 124 8.64 -0.60 -23.54
CA PRO A 124 7.52 0.34 -23.49
C PRO A 124 7.98 1.77 -23.71
N ILE A 125 7.17 2.56 -24.43
CA ILE A 125 7.30 4.01 -24.48
C ILE A 125 6.33 4.59 -23.45
N ILE A 126 6.81 5.52 -22.63
CA ILE A 126 5.94 6.40 -21.84
C ILE A 126 5.99 7.79 -22.43
N ALA A 127 4.81 8.34 -22.71
CA ALA A 127 4.65 9.70 -23.18
C ALA A 127 3.68 10.46 -22.28
N CYS A 128 4.03 11.68 -21.89
CA CYS A 128 3.20 12.56 -21.09
C CYS A 128 2.54 13.57 -22.02
N LEU A 129 1.21 13.60 -22.02
CA LEU A 129 0.43 14.58 -22.77
C LEU A 129 0.66 15.97 -22.19
N LEU A 130 0.83 16.97 -23.06
CA LEU A 130 0.99 18.36 -22.64
C LEU A 130 -0.36 18.99 -22.27
N ARG A 131 -1.39 18.65 -23.05
CA ARG A 131 -2.77 19.09 -22.82
C ARG A 131 -3.63 17.89 -22.49
N HIS A 132 -4.24 17.95 -21.33
CA HIS A 132 -5.19 16.97 -20.84
C HIS A 132 -6.37 17.75 -20.26
N ASN A 133 -7.60 17.32 -20.54
CA ASN A 133 -8.77 17.98 -19.96
C ASN A 133 -8.75 17.72 -18.45
N GLN A 134 -8.44 18.76 -17.68
CA GLN A 134 -8.59 18.76 -16.23
C GLN A 134 -10.07 18.93 -15.90
N THR A 135 -10.81 17.84 -15.93
CA THR A 135 -12.13 17.73 -15.26
C THR A 135 -12.01 16.95 -13.96
#